data_AF-A0A7Y1TAP4-F1
#
_entry.id   AF-A0A7Y1TAP4-F1
#
_cell.length_a   1.000
_cell.length_b   1.000
_cell.length_c   1.000
_cell.angle_alpha   90.00
_cell.angle_beta   90.00
_cell.angle_gamma   90.00
#
_symmetry.space_group_name_H-M   'P 1'
#
loop_
_entity.id
_entity.type
_entity.pdbx_description
1 polymer ?
#
loop_
_entity_poly.entity_id
_entity_poly.type
_entity_poly.pdbx_seq_one_letter_code
_entity_poly.pdbx_strand_id
1 'polypeptide(L)'
;MRVPGDKSISHRSIMLGSIAEGETRVQGFLQGADALATLSAFRAMGVRIDNDGDDGLVVHGVGLHGLRAAANPLDLGNSGTSMRLLAGLLAGQQFDSTLTGDSSLSGRPMNRVALPLRSMGAKIDTEAGGRPPLRIKGGEQLQGIHYPMPLASAQVKSCLLLAGLYADGETRVTEPAPTRDHTERMLQGFGYKVLRDGATASLQGGGVLRGTDIDVPGDISSAAFFLVAASITPGSALTLTHVGVNPTRTGVIDILQLMGADIELANHRDVGGEPVADITVRAAPLKGVAIPPSLFIISMVEFQ
;
A
#
# COMPACT_ATOMS: atom_id res chain seq x y z
N MET A 1 -7.40 -5.30 -22.92
CA MET A 1 -8.32 -5.34 -21.75
C MET A 1 -7.63 -4.76 -20.53
N ARG A 2 -8.37 -4.24 -19.56
CA ARG A 2 -7.82 -3.77 -18.27
C ARG A 2 -8.18 -4.78 -17.18
N VAL A 3 -7.21 -5.15 -16.34
CA VAL A 3 -7.45 -5.98 -15.15
C VAL A 3 -7.87 -5.10 -13.97
N PRO A 4 -8.48 -5.64 -12.90
CA PRO A 4 -8.82 -4.85 -11.73
C PRO A 4 -7.62 -4.10 -11.15
N GLY A 5 -7.87 -2.94 -10.54
CA GLY A 5 -6.83 -2.08 -9.97
C GLY A 5 -6.01 -2.76 -8.88
N ASP A 6 -4.77 -2.32 -8.71
CA ASP A 6 -3.88 -2.79 -7.66
C ASP A 6 -4.44 -2.44 -6.29
N LYS A 7 -4.61 -3.48 -5.49
CA LYS A 7 -5.15 -3.37 -4.15
C LYS A 7 -4.30 -2.48 -3.24
N SER A 8 -2.98 -2.64 -3.28
CA SER A 8 -2.05 -1.90 -2.42
C SER A 8 -2.08 -0.40 -2.72
N ILE A 9 -2.18 -0.04 -4.00
CA ILE A 9 -2.31 1.34 -4.47
C ILE A 9 -3.69 1.90 -4.08
N SER A 10 -4.76 1.11 -4.22
CA SER A 10 -6.13 1.50 -3.82
C SER A 10 -6.22 1.86 -2.33
N HIS A 11 -5.60 1.08 -1.43
CA HIS A 11 -5.58 1.44 -0.01
C HIS A 11 -4.88 2.77 0.25
N ARG A 12 -3.73 2.98 -0.40
CA ARG A 12 -2.86 4.13 -0.17
C ARG A 12 -3.42 5.40 -0.78
N SER A 13 -4.13 5.33 -1.91
CA SER A 13 -4.79 6.51 -2.49
C SER A 13 -5.83 7.08 -1.54
N ILE A 14 -6.62 6.22 -0.87
CA ILE A 14 -7.55 6.65 0.18
C ILE A 14 -6.82 7.22 1.38
N MET A 15 -5.82 6.50 1.90
CA MET A 15 -5.09 6.93 3.10
C MET A 15 -4.42 8.28 2.91
N LEU A 16 -3.66 8.44 1.83
CA LEU A 16 -2.90 9.67 1.56
C LEU A 16 -3.80 10.80 1.09
N GLY A 17 -4.76 10.53 0.20
CA GLY A 17 -5.73 11.54 -0.26
C GLY A 17 -6.57 12.10 0.88
N SER A 18 -6.89 11.29 1.88
CA SER A 18 -7.65 11.74 3.06
C SER A 18 -6.89 12.76 3.91
N ILE A 19 -5.57 12.63 4.02
CA ILE A 19 -4.73 13.52 4.84
C ILE A 19 -3.94 14.54 3.98
N ALA A 20 -4.25 14.66 2.71
CA ALA A 20 -3.68 15.65 1.81
C ALA A 20 -4.43 16.99 1.87
N GLU A 21 -3.77 18.07 1.47
CA GLU A 21 -4.42 19.35 1.18
C GLU A 21 -5.04 19.33 -0.23
N GLY A 22 -6.33 19.60 -0.32
CA GLY A 22 -7.08 19.64 -1.58
C GLY A 22 -7.74 18.31 -1.96
N GLU A 23 -8.38 18.30 -3.12
CA GLU A 23 -9.07 17.12 -3.63
C GLU A 23 -8.08 16.11 -4.24
N THR A 24 -8.36 14.82 -4.04
CA THR A 24 -7.70 13.72 -4.73
C THR A 24 -8.73 12.95 -5.53
N ARG A 25 -8.54 12.84 -6.85
CA ARG A 25 -9.43 12.04 -7.71
C ARG A 25 -8.78 10.69 -7.95
N VAL A 26 -9.46 9.62 -7.60
CA VAL A 26 -9.00 8.25 -7.78
C VAL A 26 -9.85 7.60 -8.87
N GLN A 27 -9.23 6.97 -9.85
CA GLN A 27 -9.90 6.20 -10.91
C GLN A 27 -9.34 4.77 -10.94
N GLY A 28 -10.10 3.79 -11.42
CA GLY A 28 -9.67 2.38 -11.41
C GLY A 28 -9.58 1.76 -10.01
N PHE A 29 -10.27 2.33 -9.02
CA PHE A 29 -10.23 1.90 -7.62
C PHE A 29 -10.76 0.47 -7.46
N LEU A 30 -9.99 -0.39 -6.79
CA LEU A 30 -10.43 -1.74 -6.48
C LEU A 30 -11.43 -1.71 -5.30
N GLN A 31 -12.71 -1.95 -5.60
CA GLN A 31 -13.77 -2.08 -4.59
C GLN A 31 -13.76 -3.43 -3.83
N GLY A 32 -12.59 -3.86 -3.36
CA GLY A 32 -12.45 -5.02 -2.48
C GLY A 32 -12.89 -4.70 -1.05
N ALA A 33 -13.37 -5.71 -0.31
CA ALA A 33 -13.83 -5.55 1.07
C ALA A 33 -12.81 -4.83 1.96
N ASP A 34 -11.52 -5.14 1.78
CA ASP A 34 -10.43 -4.50 2.50
C ASP A 34 -10.31 -2.98 2.19
N ALA A 35 -10.40 -2.60 0.92
CA ALA A 35 -10.30 -1.20 0.51
C ALA A 35 -11.55 -0.41 0.94
N LEU A 36 -12.72 -1.05 0.89
CA LEU A 36 -13.97 -0.49 1.43
C LEU A 36 -13.91 -0.28 2.95
N ALA A 37 -13.24 -1.17 3.69
CA ALA A 37 -13.01 -0.98 5.12
C ALA A 37 -12.11 0.23 5.40
N THR A 38 -11.04 0.44 4.61
CA THR A 38 -10.23 1.67 4.69
C THR A 38 -11.07 2.91 4.43
N LEU A 39 -11.84 2.92 3.34
CA LEU A 39 -12.70 4.03 2.96
C LEU A 39 -13.73 4.36 4.05
N SER A 40 -14.34 3.33 4.64
CA SER A 40 -15.30 3.48 5.74
C SER A 40 -14.65 4.08 6.98
N ALA A 41 -13.42 3.69 7.30
CA ALA A 41 -12.68 4.26 8.43
C ALA A 41 -12.41 5.76 8.25
N PHE A 42 -12.00 6.21 7.05
CA PHE A 42 -11.77 7.64 6.80
C PHE A 42 -13.07 8.46 6.77
N ARG A 43 -14.17 7.90 6.25
CA ARG A 43 -15.49 8.53 6.38
C ARG A 43 -15.90 8.70 7.85
N ALA A 44 -15.68 7.68 8.67
CA ALA A 44 -15.96 7.74 10.11
C ALA A 44 -15.11 8.79 10.85
N MET A 45 -13.91 9.09 10.32
CA MET A 45 -13.04 10.16 10.82
C MET A 45 -13.31 11.54 10.21
N GLY A 46 -14.44 11.70 9.50
CA GLY A 46 -14.93 12.99 9.02
C GLY A 46 -14.44 13.39 7.63
N VAL A 47 -13.78 12.50 6.89
CA VAL A 47 -13.37 12.77 5.50
C VAL A 47 -14.54 12.54 4.56
N ARG A 48 -14.85 13.55 3.73
CA ARG A 48 -15.84 13.39 2.67
C ARG A 48 -15.20 12.65 1.50
N ILE A 49 -15.80 11.53 1.12
CA ILE A 49 -15.37 10.71 -0.02
C ILE A 49 -16.60 10.44 -0.87
N ASP A 50 -16.67 11.07 -2.02
CA ASP A 50 -17.76 10.94 -2.98
C ASP A 50 -17.41 9.88 -4.02
N ASN A 51 -18.41 9.17 -4.55
CA ASN A 51 -18.20 8.28 -5.69
C ASN A 51 -18.18 9.08 -6.99
N ASP A 52 -17.33 8.69 -7.94
CA ASP A 52 -17.14 9.33 -9.25
C ASP A 52 -17.21 8.27 -10.37
N GLY A 53 -18.42 7.81 -10.67
CA GLY A 53 -18.64 6.68 -11.57
C GLY A 53 -18.55 5.32 -10.87
N ASP A 54 -18.30 4.27 -11.66
CA ASP A 54 -18.34 2.88 -11.17
C ASP A 54 -17.08 2.48 -10.40
N ASP A 55 -15.91 3.01 -10.75
CA ASP A 55 -14.62 2.69 -10.12
C ASP A 55 -13.81 3.94 -9.76
N GLY A 56 -14.46 5.10 -9.70
CA GLY A 56 -13.86 6.37 -9.33
C GLY A 56 -14.32 6.90 -7.98
N LEU A 57 -13.46 7.69 -7.33
CA LEU A 57 -13.71 8.35 -6.05
C LEU A 57 -13.13 9.77 -6.05
N VAL A 58 -13.84 10.72 -5.43
CA VAL A 58 -13.28 12.03 -5.08
C VAL A 58 -13.10 12.09 -3.57
N VAL A 59 -11.84 12.12 -3.12
CA VAL A 59 -11.47 12.27 -1.71
C VAL A 59 -11.20 13.73 -1.42
N HIS A 60 -12.01 14.33 -0.56
CA HIS A 60 -11.84 15.71 -0.11
C HIS A 60 -10.86 15.73 1.06
N GLY A 61 -9.57 15.90 0.76
CA GLY A 61 -8.50 15.85 1.74
C GLY A 61 -8.64 16.91 2.82
N VAL A 62 -8.41 16.50 4.07
CA VAL A 62 -8.56 17.37 5.24
C VAL A 62 -7.21 17.89 5.77
N GLY A 63 -6.12 17.58 5.09
CA GLY A 63 -4.76 17.84 5.55
C GLY A 63 -4.34 16.91 6.70
N LEU A 64 -3.05 16.99 7.05
CA LEU A 64 -2.41 16.06 7.98
C LEU A 64 -3.10 16.04 9.37
N HIS A 65 -3.63 17.18 9.80
CA HIS A 65 -4.24 17.35 11.13
C HIS A 65 -5.76 17.56 11.08
N GLY A 66 -6.42 17.30 9.95
CA GLY A 66 -7.86 17.56 9.80
C GLY A 66 -8.79 16.41 10.17
N LEU A 67 -8.24 15.21 10.45
CA LEU A 67 -9.03 14.05 10.87
C LEU A 67 -9.70 14.30 12.21
N ARG A 68 -10.85 13.65 12.43
CA ARG A 68 -11.64 13.73 13.67
C ARG A 68 -11.80 12.36 14.29
N ALA A 69 -12.01 12.35 15.61
CA ALA A 69 -12.34 11.13 16.34
C ALA A 69 -13.61 10.49 15.79
N ALA A 70 -13.55 9.19 15.48
CA ALA A 70 -14.72 8.42 15.15
C ALA A 70 -15.56 8.13 16.42
N ALA A 71 -16.88 8.11 16.28
CA ALA A 71 -17.78 7.84 17.40
C ALA A 71 -17.72 6.39 17.91
N ASN A 72 -17.31 5.46 17.04
CA ASN A 72 -17.22 4.03 17.31
C ASN A 72 -15.82 3.51 16.92
N PRO A 73 -15.41 2.33 17.43
CA PRO A 73 -14.23 1.64 16.94
C PRO A 73 -14.25 1.49 15.41
N LEU A 74 -13.09 1.66 14.79
CA LEU A 74 -12.90 1.50 13.36
C LEU A 74 -12.79 0.01 13.03
N ASP A 75 -13.87 -0.55 12.49
CA ASP A 75 -13.91 -1.94 12.03
C ASP A 75 -13.23 -2.09 10.67
N LEU A 76 -12.15 -2.85 10.65
CA LEU A 76 -11.32 -3.07 9.46
C LEU A 76 -11.57 -4.43 8.80
N GLY A 77 -12.59 -5.18 9.24
CA GLY A 77 -12.93 -6.50 8.71
C GLY A 77 -11.73 -7.45 8.77
N ASN A 78 -11.36 -8.05 7.64
CA ASN A 78 -10.18 -8.92 7.53
C ASN A 78 -8.88 -8.17 7.18
N SER A 79 -8.95 -6.84 6.99
CA SER A 79 -7.87 -6.09 6.36
C SER A 79 -6.69 -5.84 7.30
N GLY A 80 -5.76 -6.80 7.32
CA GLY A 80 -4.48 -6.67 8.03
C GLY A 80 -3.64 -5.49 7.52
N THR A 81 -3.72 -5.18 6.22
CA THR A 81 -3.07 -4.01 5.63
C THR A 81 -3.63 -2.72 6.22
N SER A 82 -4.96 -2.57 6.24
CA SER A 82 -5.60 -1.38 6.82
C SER A 82 -5.20 -1.19 8.27
N MET A 83 -5.26 -2.26 9.07
CA MET A 83 -4.96 -2.17 10.51
C MET A 83 -3.52 -1.76 10.80
N ARG A 84 -2.55 -2.32 10.06
CA ARG A 84 -1.14 -2.00 10.27
C ARG A 84 -0.79 -0.58 9.81
N LEU A 85 -1.31 -0.14 8.67
CA LEU A 85 -1.02 1.21 8.16
C LEU A 85 -1.75 2.27 8.98
N LEU A 86 -3.03 2.06 9.30
CA LEU A 86 -3.78 2.98 10.16
C LEU A 86 -3.21 3.06 11.57
N ALA A 87 -2.62 1.99 12.12
CA ALA A 87 -1.96 2.08 13.42
C ALA A 87 -0.84 3.13 13.44
N GLY A 88 -0.08 3.25 12.34
CA GLY A 88 0.97 4.27 12.21
C GLY A 88 0.40 5.67 12.04
N LEU A 89 -0.58 5.83 11.17
CA LEU A 89 -1.23 7.11 10.91
C LEU A 89 -1.97 7.65 12.14
N LEU A 90 -2.68 6.78 12.87
CA LEU A 90 -3.47 7.12 14.05
C LEU A 90 -2.61 7.41 15.28
N ALA A 91 -1.41 6.83 15.35
CA ALA A 91 -0.46 7.15 16.41
C ALA A 91 -0.02 8.62 16.42
N GLY A 92 -0.12 9.32 15.28
CA GLY A 92 0.20 10.75 15.14
C GLY A 92 -0.99 11.70 15.34
N GLN A 93 -2.18 11.18 15.66
CA GLN A 93 -3.40 12.01 15.79
C GLN A 93 -3.57 12.58 17.20
N GLN A 94 -4.40 13.63 17.31
CA GLN A 94 -4.72 14.29 18.58
C GLN A 94 -5.86 13.63 19.36
N PHE A 95 -6.45 12.54 18.83
CA PHE A 95 -7.60 11.87 19.42
C PHE A 95 -7.35 10.37 19.61
N ASP A 96 -8.05 9.80 20.59
CA ASP A 96 -8.02 8.37 20.84
C ASP A 96 -8.76 7.61 19.73
N SER A 97 -8.26 6.43 19.38
CA SER A 97 -8.87 5.57 18.39
C SER A 97 -8.78 4.10 18.79
N THR A 98 -9.75 3.31 18.35
CA THR A 98 -9.73 1.85 18.54
C THR A 98 -9.87 1.18 17.17
N LEU A 99 -8.95 0.28 16.84
CA LEU A 99 -8.99 -0.53 15.63
C LEU A 99 -9.45 -1.95 15.96
N THR A 100 -10.51 -2.40 15.30
CA THR A 100 -11.07 -3.76 15.44
C THR A 100 -11.06 -4.48 14.10
N GLY A 101 -11.37 -5.78 14.11
CA GLY A 101 -11.55 -6.57 12.90
C GLY A 101 -12.38 -7.81 13.17
N ASP A 102 -12.57 -8.61 12.12
CA ASP A 102 -13.28 -9.88 12.22
C ASP A 102 -12.53 -10.92 13.08
N SER A 103 -13.10 -12.12 13.22
CA SER A 103 -12.51 -13.20 14.01
C SER A 103 -11.13 -13.65 13.48
N SER A 104 -10.90 -13.55 12.17
CA SER A 104 -9.61 -13.88 11.55
C SER A 104 -8.55 -12.83 11.89
N LEU A 105 -8.87 -11.55 11.72
CA LEU A 105 -7.95 -10.44 11.99
C LEU A 105 -7.65 -10.32 13.49
N SER A 106 -8.63 -10.57 14.34
CA SER A 106 -8.48 -10.57 15.80
C SER A 106 -7.49 -11.64 16.32
N GLY A 107 -7.23 -12.68 15.53
CA GLY A 107 -6.20 -13.68 15.83
C GLY A 107 -4.77 -13.25 15.47
N ARG A 108 -4.59 -12.21 14.65
CA ARG A 108 -3.29 -11.87 14.04
C ARG A 108 -2.47 -10.95 14.95
N PRO A 109 -1.20 -11.27 15.23
CA PRO A 109 -0.36 -10.42 16.05
C PRO A 109 -0.01 -9.10 15.33
N MET A 110 -0.05 -8.01 16.09
CA MET A 110 0.23 -6.63 15.69
C MET A 110 1.46 -6.06 16.39
N ASN A 111 2.16 -6.85 17.23
CA ASN A 111 3.40 -6.42 17.89
C ASN A 111 4.48 -5.93 16.93
N ARG A 112 4.52 -6.45 15.70
CA ARG A 112 5.48 -5.99 14.68
C ARG A 112 5.31 -4.53 14.27
N VAL A 113 4.12 -3.95 14.47
CA VAL A 113 3.87 -2.51 14.30
C VAL A 113 3.77 -1.79 15.63
N ALA A 114 3.11 -2.39 16.63
CA ALA A 114 2.88 -1.74 17.92
C ALA A 114 4.18 -1.49 18.70
N LEU A 115 5.14 -2.42 18.68
CA LEU A 115 6.42 -2.26 19.39
C LEU A 115 7.27 -1.10 18.84
N PRO A 116 7.55 -1.02 17.51
CA PRO A 116 8.31 0.12 17.01
C PRO A 116 7.55 1.44 17.13
N LEU A 117 6.22 1.47 16.97
CA LEU A 117 5.44 2.69 17.25
C LEU A 117 5.57 3.15 18.72
N ARG A 118 5.57 2.22 19.68
CA ARG A 118 5.84 2.55 21.09
C ARG A 118 7.24 3.12 21.29
N SER A 119 8.24 2.64 20.55
CA SER A 119 9.59 3.23 20.57
C SER A 119 9.67 4.64 19.96
N MET A 120 8.72 5.00 19.09
CA MET A 120 8.54 6.39 18.62
C MET A 120 7.81 7.27 19.63
N GLY A 121 7.33 6.74 20.76
CA GLY A 121 6.57 7.47 21.77
C GLY A 121 5.05 7.25 21.71
N ALA A 122 4.54 6.43 20.79
CA ALA A 122 3.10 6.15 20.71
C ALA A 122 2.62 5.34 21.91
N LYS A 123 1.43 5.67 22.44
CA LYS A 123 0.75 4.85 23.46
C LYS A 123 -0.30 3.98 22.79
N ILE A 124 0.03 2.70 22.65
CA ILE A 124 -0.81 1.70 21.98
C ILE A 124 -0.99 0.52 22.91
N ASP A 125 -2.22 0.22 23.28
CA ASP A 125 -2.60 -0.99 24.01
C ASP A 125 -3.09 -2.07 23.04
N THR A 126 -2.74 -3.31 23.37
CA THR A 126 -3.08 -4.51 22.60
C THR A 126 -3.57 -5.58 23.56
N GLU A 127 -4.43 -6.48 23.10
CA GLU A 127 -4.79 -7.67 23.87
C GLU A 127 -3.61 -8.65 24.02
N ALA A 128 -3.78 -9.65 24.88
CA ALA A 128 -2.78 -10.69 25.12
C ALA A 128 -2.26 -11.31 23.80
N GLY A 129 -0.93 -11.37 23.66
CA GLY A 129 -0.25 -11.80 22.43
C GLY A 129 -0.05 -10.68 21.40
N GLY A 130 -0.36 -9.43 21.75
CA GLY A 130 -0.22 -8.29 20.84
C GLY A 130 -1.31 -8.25 19.79
N ARG A 131 -2.53 -8.68 20.12
CA ARG A 131 -3.64 -8.85 19.17
C ARG A 131 -4.63 -7.68 19.22
N PRO A 132 -5.47 -7.51 18.18
CA PRO A 132 -6.57 -6.56 18.23
C PRO A 132 -7.58 -6.88 19.35
N PRO A 133 -8.39 -5.89 19.79
CA PRO A 133 -8.37 -4.49 19.38
C PRO A 133 -7.07 -3.75 19.70
N LEU A 134 -6.68 -2.83 18.82
CA LEU A 134 -5.61 -1.87 19.11
C LEU A 134 -6.24 -0.60 19.63
N ARG A 135 -5.92 -0.21 20.87
CA ARG A 135 -6.37 1.06 21.46
C ARG A 135 -5.20 2.03 21.40
N ILE A 136 -5.32 3.07 20.59
CA ILE A 136 -4.27 4.04 20.31
C ILE A 136 -4.68 5.34 20.98
N LYS A 137 -3.86 5.83 21.91
CA LYS A 137 -4.09 7.10 22.59
C LYS A 137 -3.56 8.26 21.74
N GLY A 138 -4.38 9.29 21.58
CA GLY A 138 -4.02 10.49 20.83
C GLY A 138 -3.24 11.51 21.66
N GLY A 139 -2.72 12.52 20.98
CA GLY A 139 -2.02 13.66 21.60
C GLY A 139 -0.61 13.34 22.08
N GLU A 140 -0.07 12.18 21.72
CA GLU A 140 1.32 11.81 22.01
C GLU A 140 2.28 12.51 21.04
N GLN A 141 3.46 12.91 21.54
CA GLN A 141 4.51 13.50 20.71
C GLN A 141 5.42 12.40 20.17
N LEU A 142 5.25 12.08 18.88
CA LEU A 142 6.09 11.09 18.23
C LEU A 142 7.49 11.66 17.94
N GLN A 143 8.50 10.82 18.10
CA GLN A 143 9.89 11.10 17.76
C GLN A 143 10.33 10.20 16.62
N GLY A 144 11.05 10.76 15.65
CA GLY A 144 11.66 10.03 14.57
C GLY A 144 12.70 9.05 15.11
N ILE A 145 12.71 7.84 14.56
CA ILE A 145 13.64 6.78 14.95
C ILE A 145 14.37 6.23 13.74
N HIS A 146 15.52 5.60 13.96
CA HIS A 146 16.09 4.65 13.01
C HIS A 146 15.73 3.23 13.43
N TYR A 147 14.93 2.55 12.61
CA TYR A 147 14.46 1.20 12.87
C TYR A 147 15.07 0.18 11.89
N PRO A 148 16.10 -0.57 12.32
CA PRO A 148 16.56 -1.75 11.57
C PRO A 148 15.53 -2.87 11.74
N MET A 149 14.81 -3.18 10.67
CA MET A 149 13.68 -4.09 10.72
C MET A 149 14.18 -5.56 10.86
N PRO A 150 13.74 -6.32 11.88
CA PRO A 150 14.22 -7.69 12.07
C PRO A 150 13.80 -8.67 10.97
N LEU A 151 12.68 -8.39 10.30
CA LEU A 151 12.13 -9.23 9.24
C LEU A 151 11.47 -8.37 8.16
N ALA A 152 11.77 -8.64 6.90
CA ALA A 152 11.25 -7.90 5.75
C ALA A 152 9.70 -7.83 5.76
N SER A 153 9.15 -6.62 5.82
CA SER A 153 7.71 -6.38 5.76
C SER A 153 7.39 -4.97 5.27
N ALA A 154 6.84 -4.88 4.05
CA ALA A 154 6.37 -3.62 3.49
C ALA A 154 5.31 -2.95 4.39
N GLN A 155 4.47 -3.73 5.10
CA GLN A 155 3.43 -3.19 5.98
C GLN A 155 4.02 -2.53 7.24
N VAL A 156 5.07 -3.12 7.84
CA VAL A 156 5.77 -2.51 8.98
C VAL A 156 6.51 -1.25 8.55
N LYS A 157 7.22 -1.29 7.42
CA LYS A 157 7.85 -0.10 6.84
C LYS A 157 6.82 1.01 6.60
N SER A 158 5.72 0.69 5.93
CA SER A 158 4.65 1.65 5.63
C SER A 158 4.07 2.27 6.90
N CYS A 159 3.81 1.44 7.92
CA CYS A 159 3.31 1.88 9.22
C CYS A 159 4.23 2.94 9.86
N LEU A 160 5.53 2.68 9.91
CA LEU A 160 6.50 3.59 10.52
C LEU A 160 6.72 4.85 9.71
N LEU A 161 6.74 4.77 8.38
CA LEU A 161 6.81 5.96 7.52
C LEU A 161 5.56 6.84 7.68
N LEU A 162 4.37 6.25 7.76
CA LEU A 162 3.12 7.01 8.01
C LEU A 162 3.11 7.67 9.38
N ALA A 163 3.60 7.00 10.43
CA ALA A 163 3.79 7.63 11.74
C ALA A 163 4.84 8.75 11.69
N GLY A 164 5.90 8.54 10.91
CA GLY A 164 6.97 9.51 10.71
C GLY A 164 6.51 10.84 10.08
N LEU A 165 5.37 10.86 9.38
CA LEU A 165 4.79 12.11 8.87
C LEU A 165 4.46 13.11 9.99
N TYR A 166 4.14 12.59 11.18
CA TYR A 166 3.73 13.34 12.37
C TYR A 166 4.85 13.48 13.41
N ALA A 167 5.97 12.79 13.22
CA ALA A 167 7.04 12.73 14.21
C ALA A 167 7.94 13.97 14.16
N ASP A 168 8.51 14.35 15.30
CA ASP A 168 9.63 15.29 15.33
C ASP A 168 10.91 14.60 14.84
N GLY A 169 11.67 15.26 13.97
CA GLY A 169 12.88 14.70 13.37
C GLY A 169 12.63 13.74 12.19
N GLU A 170 13.65 12.95 11.88
CA GLU A 170 13.67 12.02 10.74
C GLU A 170 13.32 10.60 11.19
N THR A 171 12.41 9.95 10.45
CA THR A 171 12.15 8.52 10.59
C THR A 171 12.86 7.75 9.48
N ARG A 172 13.64 6.73 9.85
CA ARG A 172 14.37 5.85 8.94
C ARG A 172 14.00 4.39 9.20
N VAL A 173 13.72 3.63 8.15
CA VAL A 173 13.45 2.19 8.23
C VAL A 173 14.41 1.45 7.30
N THR A 174 15.22 0.54 7.86
CA THR A 174 16.15 -0.30 7.09
C THR A 174 15.59 -1.71 6.97
N GLU A 175 15.40 -2.19 5.75
CA GLU A 175 14.84 -3.52 5.49
C GLU A 175 15.96 -4.58 5.34
N PRO A 176 15.79 -5.80 5.88
CA PRO A 176 16.80 -6.85 5.76
C PRO A 176 16.79 -7.54 4.39
N ALA A 177 15.70 -7.36 3.63
CA ALA A 177 15.55 -7.79 2.25
C ALA A 177 14.60 -6.83 1.51
N PRO A 178 14.66 -6.74 0.17
CA PRO A 178 13.76 -5.88 -0.59
C PRO A 178 12.30 -6.18 -0.31
N THR A 179 11.50 -5.14 -0.10
CA THR A 179 10.04 -5.24 -0.06
C THR A 179 9.39 -4.25 -1.03
N ARG A 180 8.08 -4.40 -1.21
CA ARG A 180 7.27 -3.46 -2.01
C ARG A 180 7.45 -2.02 -1.51
N ASP A 181 7.44 -1.07 -2.43
CA ASP A 181 7.70 0.35 -2.17
C ASP A 181 6.53 1.29 -2.52
N HIS A 182 5.31 0.75 -2.58
CA HIS A 182 4.11 1.51 -2.92
C HIS A 182 3.86 2.71 -1.98
N THR A 183 4.23 2.61 -0.70
CA THR A 183 4.04 3.74 0.24
C THR A 183 4.99 4.87 -0.09
N GLU A 184 6.26 4.54 -0.32
CA GLU A 184 7.30 5.52 -0.66
C GLU A 184 6.98 6.24 -1.97
N ARG A 185 6.60 5.48 -3.00
CA ARG A 185 6.22 6.01 -4.32
C ARG A 185 5.02 6.93 -4.24
N MET A 186 3.96 6.49 -3.57
CA MET A 186 2.76 7.31 -3.46
C MET A 186 2.99 8.53 -2.57
N LEU A 187 3.75 8.43 -1.48
CA LEU A 187 4.15 9.62 -0.71
C LEU A 187 4.84 10.66 -1.61
N GLN A 188 5.77 10.24 -2.48
CA GLN A 188 6.38 11.11 -3.49
C GLN A 188 5.36 11.65 -4.50
N GLY A 189 4.44 10.82 -4.97
CA GLY A 189 3.35 11.23 -5.88
C GLY A 189 2.42 12.29 -5.29
N PHE A 190 2.22 12.28 -3.97
CA PHE A 190 1.50 13.30 -3.21
C PHE A 190 2.41 14.49 -2.79
N GLY A 191 3.63 14.57 -3.33
CA GLY A 191 4.56 15.67 -3.11
C GLY A 191 5.42 15.59 -1.83
N TYR A 192 5.39 14.47 -1.11
CA TYR A 192 6.19 14.26 0.10
C TYR A 192 7.58 13.70 -0.23
N LYS A 193 8.62 14.32 0.31
CA LYS A 193 9.99 13.87 0.07
C LYS A 193 10.29 12.60 0.88
N VAL A 194 10.48 11.49 0.17
CA VAL A 194 11.01 10.24 0.72
C VAL A 194 12.39 9.98 0.10
N LEU A 195 13.39 9.78 0.95
CA LEU A 195 14.75 9.43 0.55
C LEU A 195 14.94 7.92 0.62
N ARG A 196 15.76 7.39 -0.30
CA ARG A 196 16.14 5.98 -0.30
C ARG A 196 17.65 5.87 -0.46
N ASP A 197 18.29 5.25 0.52
CA ASP A 197 19.72 4.93 0.53
C ASP A 197 19.88 3.42 0.72
N GLY A 198 20.14 2.70 -0.37
CA GLY A 198 20.16 1.24 -0.42
C GLY A 198 18.86 0.63 0.11
N ALA A 199 18.97 -0.10 1.23
CA ALA A 199 17.84 -0.76 1.90
C ALA A 199 17.10 0.13 2.91
N THR A 200 17.49 1.39 3.06
CA THR A 200 16.91 2.33 4.01
C THR A 200 15.99 3.31 3.30
N ALA A 201 14.73 3.40 3.74
CA ALA A 201 13.81 4.47 3.37
C ALA A 201 13.72 5.48 4.53
N SER A 202 13.75 6.77 4.25
CA SER A 202 13.59 7.80 5.27
C SER A 202 12.75 9.00 4.83
N LEU A 203 12.16 9.67 5.82
CA LEU A 203 11.45 10.92 5.64
C LEU A 203 11.56 11.81 6.88
N GLN A 204 11.45 13.12 6.67
CA GLN A 204 11.40 14.13 7.72
C GLN A 204 9.93 14.41 8.04
N GLY A 205 9.55 14.43 9.32
CA GLY A 205 8.18 14.74 9.72
C GLY A 205 7.81 16.21 9.56
N GLY A 206 6.51 16.50 9.62
CA GLY A 206 5.96 17.86 9.52
C GLY A 206 5.81 18.41 8.09
N GLY A 207 6.03 17.59 7.06
CA GLY A 207 5.75 17.94 5.67
C GLY A 207 4.25 18.01 5.34
N VAL A 208 3.94 18.36 4.08
CA VAL A 208 2.57 18.50 3.56
C VAL A 208 2.37 17.54 2.39
N LEU A 209 1.22 16.84 2.38
CA LEU A 209 0.73 16.07 1.24
C LEU A 209 -0.22 16.93 0.42
N ARG A 210 -0.14 16.88 -0.91
CA ARG A 210 -1.02 17.62 -1.81
C ARG A 210 -1.91 16.66 -2.59
N GLY A 211 -3.20 16.96 -2.64
CA GLY A 211 -4.17 16.20 -3.43
C GLY A 211 -3.79 16.19 -4.91
N THR A 212 -4.06 15.06 -5.57
CA THR A 212 -3.65 14.82 -6.95
C THR A 212 -4.58 13.81 -7.62
N ASP A 213 -4.42 13.61 -8.92
CA ASP A 213 -5.14 12.59 -9.66
C ASP A 213 -4.35 11.26 -9.62
N ILE A 214 -5.04 10.17 -9.27
CA ILE A 214 -4.50 8.82 -9.17
C ILE A 214 -5.34 7.88 -10.04
N ASP A 215 -4.82 7.51 -11.22
CA ASP A 215 -5.38 6.42 -12.01
C ASP A 215 -4.71 5.11 -11.58
N VAL A 216 -5.44 4.27 -10.85
CA VAL A 216 -4.90 3.08 -10.19
C VAL A 216 -4.47 2.05 -11.24
N PRO A 217 -3.17 1.68 -11.29
CA PRO A 217 -2.68 0.68 -12.23
C PRO A 217 -3.37 -0.66 -12.01
N GLY A 218 -3.61 -1.41 -13.08
CA GLY A 218 -4.08 -2.78 -13.02
C GLY A 218 -3.11 -3.66 -12.22
N ASP A 219 -3.64 -4.55 -11.37
CA ASP A 219 -2.84 -5.41 -10.51
C ASP A 219 -2.08 -6.45 -11.33
N ILE A 220 -0.76 -6.42 -11.25
CA ILE A 220 0.10 -7.42 -11.90
C ILE A 220 -0.15 -8.84 -11.37
N SER A 221 -0.63 -8.97 -10.12
CA SER A 221 -1.05 -10.26 -9.55
C SER A 221 -2.25 -10.85 -10.32
N SER A 222 -3.20 -10.01 -10.72
CA SER A 222 -4.33 -10.41 -11.56
C SER A 222 -3.92 -10.58 -13.01
N ALA A 223 -3.05 -9.70 -13.53
CA ALA A 223 -2.49 -9.79 -14.87
C ALA A 223 -1.77 -11.12 -15.10
N ALA A 224 -1.02 -11.61 -14.10
CA ALA A 224 -0.25 -12.86 -14.16
C ALA A 224 -1.06 -14.05 -14.68
N PHE A 225 -2.33 -14.21 -14.27
CA PHE A 225 -3.18 -15.30 -14.76
C PHE A 225 -3.39 -15.23 -16.27
N PHE A 226 -3.65 -14.03 -16.79
CA PHE A 226 -3.85 -13.80 -18.22
C PHE A 226 -2.54 -13.92 -19.00
N LEU A 227 -1.42 -13.48 -18.42
CA LEU A 227 -0.09 -13.65 -19.01
C LEU A 227 0.25 -15.13 -19.19
N VAL A 228 0.04 -15.94 -18.15
CA VAL A 228 0.26 -17.39 -18.22
C VAL A 228 -0.71 -18.03 -19.22
N ALA A 229 -2.00 -17.71 -19.13
CA ALA A 229 -3.03 -18.28 -20.01
C ALA A 229 -2.74 -18.01 -21.49
N ALA A 230 -2.37 -16.77 -21.84
CA ALA A 230 -2.00 -16.43 -23.22
C ALA A 230 -0.68 -17.09 -23.65
N SER A 231 0.29 -17.20 -22.75
CA SER A 231 1.57 -17.86 -23.08
C SER A 231 1.37 -19.34 -23.48
N ILE A 232 0.45 -20.06 -22.83
CA ILE A 232 0.25 -21.51 -23.02
C ILE A 232 -0.87 -21.87 -24.01
N THR A 233 -1.70 -20.91 -24.44
CA THR A 233 -2.84 -21.19 -25.32
C THR A 233 -2.45 -20.95 -26.78
N PRO A 234 -2.41 -21.98 -27.65
CA PRO A 234 -2.00 -21.81 -29.04
C PRO A 234 -2.83 -20.77 -29.80
N GLY A 235 -2.17 -19.93 -30.58
CA GLY A 235 -2.81 -18.89 -31.41
C GLY A 235 -3.36 -17.70 -30.62
N SER A 236 -3.13 -17.62 -29.31
CA SER A 236 -3.59 -16.49 -28.50
C SER A 236 -2.63 -15.30 -28.58
N ALA A 237 -3.22 -14.10 -28.51
CA ALA A 237 -2.55 -12.82 -28.38
C ALA A 237 -3.44 -11.90 -27.55
N LEU A 238 -2.87 -11.28 -26.50
CA LEU A 238 -3.62 -10.46 -25.56
C LEU A 238 -2.81 -9.23 -25.17
N THR A 239 -3.44 -8.07 -25.19
CA THR A 239 -2.89 -6.84 -24.62
C THR A 239 -3.63 -6.49 -23.33
N LEU A 240 -2.91 -6.48 -22.22
CA LEU A 240 -3.33 -5.97 -20.92
C LEU A 240 -2.89 -4.52 -20.80
N THR A 241 -3.83 -3.59 -20.82
CA THR A 241 -3.54 -2.15 -20.79
C THR A 241 -3.43 -1.65 -19.35
N HIS A 242 -2.57 -0.66 -19.13
CA HIS A 242 -2.44 0.06 -17.86
C HIS A 242 -2.14 -0.86 -16.67
N VAL A 243 -1.16 -1.76 -16.79
CA VAL A 243 -0.72 -2.66 -15.72
C VAL A 243 0.43 -2.04 -14.93
N GLY A 244 0.38 -2.13 -13.60
CA GLY A 244 1.48 -1.71 -12.74
C GLY A 244 2.73 -2.57 -12.97
N VAL A 245 3.84 -1.94 -13.36
CA VAL A 245 5.13 -2.60 -13.62
C VAL A 245 6.20 -2.17 -12.62
N ASN A 246 5.79 -2.01 -11.36
CA ASN A 246 6.70 -1.70 -10.27
C ASN A 246 7.79 -2.78 -10.18
N PRO A 247 9.09 -2.44 -10.24
CA PRO A 247 10.19 -3.42 -10.20
C PRO A 247 10.17 -4.36 -8.99
N THR A 248 9.53 -3.96 -7.89
CA THR A 248 9.35 -4.81 -6.70
C THR A 248 8.23 -5.84 -6.85
N ARG A 249 7.55 -5.87 -8.00
CA ARG A 249 6.36 -6.68 -8.32
C ARG A 249 6.43 -7.39 -9.68
N THR A 250 7.37 -7.04 -10.56
CA THR A 250 7.46 -7.57 -11.93
C THR A 250 8.07 -8.96 -12.04
N GLY A 251 8.41 -9.63 -10.94
CA GLY A 251 9.11 -10.92 -10.99
C GLY A 251 8.42 -12.00 -11.83
N VAL A 252 7.08 -11.96 -11.93
CA VAL A 252 6.34 -12.89 -12.79
C VAL A 252 6.60 -12.67 -14.29
N ILE A 253 6.78 -11.41 -14.72
CA ILE A 253 7.14 -11.07 -16.10
C ILE A 253 8.55 -11.59 -16.39
N ASP A 254 9.49 -11.33 -15.49
CA ASP A 254 10.88 -11.75 -15.62
C ASP A 254 10.98 -13.29 -15.70
N ILE A 255 10.24 -14.01 -14.86
CA ILE A 255 10.18 -15.48 -14.89
C ILE A 255 9.60 -15.98 -16.21
N LEU A 256 8.49 -15.40 -16.68
CA LEU A 256 7.88 -15.82 -17.95
C LEU A 256 8.81 -15.56 -19.15
N GLN A 257 9.50 -14.42 -19.16
CA GLN A 257 10.50 -14.11 -20.18
C GLN A 257 11.69 -15.08 -20.12
N LEU A 258 12.18 -15.44 -18.93
CA LEU A 258 13.20 -16.47 -18.76
C LEU A 258 12.75 -17.83 -19.30
N MET A 259 11.47 -18.17 -19.14
CA MET A 259 10.87 -19.39 -19.71
C MET A 259 10.70 -19.31 -21.23
N GLY A 260 10.95 -18.15 -21.87
CA GLY A 260 10.81 -17.93 -23.31
C GLY A 260 9.42 -17.45 -23.74
N ALA A 261 8.63 -16.87 -22.85
CA ALA A 261 7.36 -16.24 -23.22
C ALA A 261 7.58 -15.03 -24.14
N ASP A 262 6.71 -14.85 -25.12
CA ASP A 262 6.63 -13.66 -25.97
C ASP A 262 5.82 -12.59 -25.23
N ILE A 263 6.53 -11.73 -24.48
CA ILE A 263 5.97 -10.63 -23.69
C ILE A 263 6.67 -9.33 -24.07
N GLU A 264 5.87 -8.34 -24.47
CA GLU A 264 6.29 -7.00 -24.86
C GLU A 264 5.64 -5.96 -23.96
N LEU A 265 6.44 -5.03 -23.41
CA LEU A 265 5.96 -3.89 -22.64
C LEU A 265 6.03 -2.63 -23.52
N ALA A 266 4.93 -1.88 -23.56
CA ALA A 266 4.81 -0.64 -24.33
C ALA A 266 4.12 0.45 -23.50
N ASN A 267 4.10 1.69 -24.01
CA ASN A 267 3.39 2.82 -23.41
C ASN A 267 3.75 3.08 -21.93
N HIS A 268 5.05 3.03 -21.61
CA HIS A 268 5.58 3.30 -20.28
C HIS A 268 5.24 4.72 -19.82
N ARG A 269 4.73 4.83 -18.59
CA ARG A 269 4.35 6.10 -17.94
C ARG A 269 4.38 5.96 -16.43
N ASP A 270 4.44 7.08 -15.72
CA ASP A 270 4.29 7.13 -14.27
C ASP A 270 2.92 7.71 -13.90
N VAL A 271 2.25 7.08 -12.93
CA VAL A 271 0.95 7.50 -12.41
C VAL A 271 0.96 7.45 -10.89
N GLY A 272 0.81 8.60 -10.23
CA GLY A 272 0.86 8.67 -8.76
C GLY A 272 2.16 8.16 -8.14
N GLY A 273 3.28 8.18 -8.90
CA GLY A 273 4.58 7.64 -8.50
C GLY A 273 4.81 6.15 -8.85
N GLU A 274 3.81 5.49 -9.41
CA GLU A 274 3.88 4.08 -9.82
C GLU A 274 4.13 3.94 -11.32
N PRO A 275 5.08 3.09 -11.74
CA PRO A 275 5.35 2.86 -13.16
C PRO A 275 4.28 1.93 -13.74
N VAL A 276 3.80 2.28 -14.92
CA VAL A 276 2.70 1.61 -15.63
C VAL A 276 3.10 1.35 -17.07
N ALA A 277 2.68 0.20 -17.60
CA ALA A 277 2.86 -0.15 -19.00
C ALA A 277 1.65 -0.94 -19.54
N ASP A 278 1.54 -1.00 -20.85
CA ASP A 278 0.66 -1.96 -21.52
C ASP A 278 1.51 -3.22 -21.83
N ILE A 279 0.98 -4.40 -21.50
CA ILE A 279 1.67 -5.67 -21.66
C ILE A 279 0.99 -6.48 -22.76
N THR A 280 1.68 -6.72 -23.85
CA THR A 280 1.23 -7.65 -24.89
C THR A 280 1.90 -9.00 -24.71
N VAL A 281 1.11 -10.06 -24.65
CA VAL A 281 1.56 -11.44 -24.53
C VAL A 281 1.02 -12.27 -25.69
N ARG A 282 1.86 -13.12 -26.26
CA ARG A 282 1.51 -14.02 -27.37
C ARG A 282 1.87 -15.46 -26.99
N ALA A 283 1.18 -16.41 -27.61
CA ALA A 283 1.46 -17.83 -27.42
C ALA A 283 2.91 -18.16 -27.81
N ALA A 284 3.65 -18.82 -26.90
CA ALA A 284 5.05 -19.17 -27.12
C ALA A 284 5.40 -20.51 -26.44
N PRO A 285 6.29 -21.33 -27.02
CA PRO A 285 6.72 -22.57 -26.40
C PRO A 285 7.60 -22.28 -25.18
N LEU A 286 7.06 -22.52 -23.99
CA LEU A 286 7.78 -22.30 -22.72
C LEU A 286 8.76 -23.43 -22.41
N LYS A 287 9.87 -23.08 -21.75
CA LYS A 287 10.88 -24.01 -21.24
C LYS A 287 10.94 -23.92 -19.72
N GLY A 288 11.11 -25.08 -19.06
CA GLY A 288 11.36 -25.11 -17.63
C GLY A 288 12.70 -24.42 -17.30
N VAL A 289 12.71 -23.60 -16.24
CA VAL A 289 13.89 -22.86 -15.79
C VAL A 289 14.05 -22.97 -14.27
N ALA A 290 15.29 -22.86 -13.79
CA ALA A 290 15.53 -22.64 -12.37
C ALA A 290 15.27 -21.15 -12.05
N ILE A 291 14.30 -20.88 -11.18
CA ILE A 291 13.93 -19.50 -10.81
C ILE A 291 15.00 -18.91 -9.90
N PRO A 292 15.63 -17.78 -10.25
CA PRO A 292 16.56 -17.08 -9.38
C PRO A 292 15.90 -16.68 -8.05
N PRO A 293 16.56 -16.87 -6.89
CA PRO A 293 15.99 -16.50 -5.59
C PRO A 293 15.58 -15.02 -5.47
N SER A 294 16.27 -14.12 -6.18
CA SER A 294 15.92 -12.70 -6.24
C SER A 294 14.55 -12.43 -6.87
N LEU A 295 14.15 -13.22 -7.87
CA LEU A 295 12.85 -13.09 -8.53
C LEU A 295 11.72 -13.67 -7.67
N PHE A 296 11.99 -14.71 -6.88
CA PHE A 296 11.00 -15.31 -5.99
C PHE A 296 10.36 -14.29 -5.05
N ILE A 297 11.17 -13.39 -4.49
CA ILE A 297 10.72 -12.38 -3.52
C ILE A 297 9.75 -11.38 -4.16
N ILE A 298 10.00 -10.99 -5.41
CA ILE A 298 9.22 -9.98 -6.14
C ILE A 298 8.14 -10.59 -7.05
N SER A 299 8.12 -11.91 -7.21
CA SER A 299 7.11 -12.64 -7.99
C SER A 299 5.96 -13.18 -7.15
N MET A 300 6.01 -13.05 -5.81
CA MET A 300 4.94 -13.55 -4.95
C MET A 300 3.63 -12.81 -5.22
N VAL A 301 2.67 -13.57 -5.75
CA VAL A 301 1.25 -13.19 -5.86
C VAL A 301 0.67 -13.25 -4.45
N GLU A 302 0.18 -12.13 -3.91
CA GLU A 302 -0.58 -12.15 -2.67
C GLU A 302 -1.99 -12.67 -2.99
N PHE A 303 -2.29 -13.87 -2.51
CA PHE A 303 -3.65 -14.42 -2.54
C PHE A 303 -4.40 -13.98 -1.28
N GLN A 304 -5.68 -13.63 -1.45
CA GLN A 304 -6.64 -13.45 -0.38
C GLN A 304 -7.75 -14.48 -0.51
#